data_AF-A0A7Y7PDG5-F1
#
_entry.id   AF-A0A7Y7PDG5-F1
#
_cell.length_a   1.000
_cell.length_b   1.000
_cell.length_c   1.000
_cell.angle_alpha   90.00
_cell.angle_beta   90.00
_cell.angle_gamma   90.00
#
_symmetry.space_group_name_H-M   'P 1'
#
loop_
_entity.id
_entity.type
_entity.pdbx_description
1 polymer ?
#
loop_
_entity_poly.entity_id
_entity_poly.type
_entity_poly.pdbx_seq_one_letter_code
_entity_poly.pdbx_strand_id
1 'polypeptide(L)'
;MKSLMLISFLLLALTAAAQVKVYKGTSRYNSDVLCTITDGKIFRKTSFYNSDIISTVKYNNIYKGTSTYSSDVLFTVIEGKVYKANSSYTSDILLTIREGKIYRGTSTYDNDILYTIKGDKIYSGTSSYSSDIRFTIEGAYTTEELVAVLNALGSF
;
A
#
# COMPACT_ATOMS: atom_id res chain seq x y z
N MET A 1 15.04 -2.01 -60.41
CA MET A 1 15.65 -2.83 -59.34
C MET A 1 16.43 -1.86 -58.45
N LYS A 2 16.10 -1.58 -57.19
CA LYS A 2 15.80 -2.49 -56.10
C LYS A 2 14.95 -1.76 -55.04
N SER A 3 14.01 -2.52 -54.49
CA SER A 3 13.10 -2.18 -53.41
C SER A 3 13.81 -1.68 -52.14
N LEU A 4 13.26 -0.60 -51.58
CA LEU A 4 12.82 -0.43 -50.18
C LEU A 4 13.32 -1.45 -49.15
N MET A 5 13.91 -0.98 -48.05
CA MET A 5 13.39 -1.16 -46.68
C MET A 5 14.35 -0.54 -45.64
N LEU A 6 13.93 0.57 -45.04
CA LEU A 6 14.50 1.08 -43.79
C LEU A 6 13.69 0.45 -42.65
N ILE A 7 14.24 -0.56 -41.98
CA ILE A 7 13.60 -1.19 -40.81
C ILE A 7 13.85 -0.26 -39.62
N SER A 8 12.84 0.55 -39.28
CA SER A 8 12.79 1.27 -38.01
C SER A 8 12.40 0.27 -36.91
N PHE A 9 13.36 -0.04 -36.04
CA PHE A 9 13.12 -0.87 -34.86
C PHE A 9 12.48 0.01 -33.78
N LEU A 10 11.15 0.09 -33.76
CA LEU A 10 10.42 0.73 -32.67
C LEU A 10 10.51 -0.18 -31.44
N LEU A 11 11.47 0.11 -30.56
CA LEU A 11 11.58 -0.55 -29.26
C LEU A 11 10.45 -0.02 -28.36
N LEU A 12 9.28 -0.66 -28.41
CA LEU A 12 8.20 -0.39 -27.47
C LEU A 12 8.63 -0.98 -26.11
N ALA A 13 9.18 -0.15 -25.24
CA ALA A 13 9.44 -0.52 -23.86
C ALA A 13 8.09 -0.81 -23.18
N LEU A 14 7.72 -2.09 -23.11
CA LEU A 14 6.59 -2.54 -22.29
C LEU A 14 7.01 -2.31 -20.83
N THR A 15 6.62 -1.18 -20.24
CA THR A 15 6.71 -1.00 -18.81
C THR A 15 5.72 -1.97 -18.19
N ALA A 16 6.16 -3.20 -17.88
CA ALA A 16 5.42 -4.07 -17.00
C ALA A 16 5.26 -3.29 -15.69
N ALA A 17 4.04 -2.88 -15.36
CA ALA A 17 3.76 -2.28 -14.07
C ALA A 17 4.22 -3.29 -13.01
N ALA A 18 5.26 -2.94 -12.25
CA ALA A 18 5.85 -3.83 -11.28
C ALA A 18 4.81 -4.05 -10.17
N GLN A 19 4.27 -5.26 -10.08
CA GLN A 19 3.37 -5.64 -8.99
C GLN A 19 4.11 -5.58 -7.66
N VAL A 20 3.54 -4.88 -6.69
CA VAL A 20 4.00 -4.90 -5.30
C VAL A 20 3.43 -6.13 -4.61
N LYS A 21 4.25 -6.84 -3.82
CA LYS A 21 3.83 -8.00 -3.05
C LYS A 21 4.01 -7.76 -1.55
N VAL A 22 2.97 -8.09 -0.78
CA VAL A 22 3.02 -8.01 0.68
C VAL A 22 3.08 -9.43 1.24
N TYR A 23 4.17 -9.77 1.91
CA TYR A 23 4.42 -11.09 2.47
C TYR A 23 4.24 -11.11 3.97
N LYS A 24 3.80 -12.25 4.51
CA LYS A 24 3.77 -12.49 5.95
C LYS A 24 5.18 -12.52 6.55
N GLY A 25 5.40 -11.73 7.61
CA GLY A 25 6.67 -11.68 8.33
C GLY A 25 7.86 -11.43 7.43
N THR A 26 8.86 -12.31 7.52
CA THR A 26 10.10 -12.29 6.71
C THR A 26 10.03 -13.11 5.42
N SER A 27 8.90 -13.76 5.13
CA SER A 27 8.80 -14.69 3.99
C SER A 27 8.96 -13.98 2.64
N ARG A 28 9.37 -14.74 1.63
CA ARG A 28 9.37 -14.37 0.20
C ARG A 28 8.69 -15.42 -0.68
N TYR A 29 8.04 -16.42 -0.07
CA TYR A 29 7.33 -17.46 -0.80
C TYR A 29 5.96 -16.95 -1.27
N ASN A 30 5.57 -17.34 -2.48
CA ASN A 30 4.29 -16.92 -3.06
C ASN A 30 3.07 -17.39 -2.23
N SER A 31 3.21 -18.50 -1.49
CA SER A 31 2.20 -19.02 -0.57
C SER A 31 1.92 -18.10 0.62
N ASP A 32 2.89 -17.24 0.96
CA ASP A 32 2.81 -16.32 2.11
C ASP A 32 2.45 -14.88 1.70
N VAL A 33 2.08 -14.67 0.44
CA VAL A 33 1.57 -13.38 -0.03
C VAL A 33 0.19 -13.14 0.59
N LEU A 34 0.08 -12.02 1.33
CA LEU A 34 -1.14 -11.57 1.99
C LEU A 34 -2.01 -10.76 1.04
N CYS A 35 -1.38 -9.85 0.28
CA CYS A 35 -2.01 -9.06 -0.77
C CYS A 35 -0.98 -8.59 -1.81
N THR A 36 -1.49 -8.15 -2.96
CA THR A 36 -0.70 -7.53 -4.03
C THR A 36 -1.26 -6.16 -4.37
N ILE A 37 -0.39 -5.27 -4.84
CA ILE A 37 -0.77 -3.95 -5.34
C ILE A 37 -0.43 -3.87 -6.82
N THR A 38 -1.40 -3.45 -7.62
CA THR A 38 -1.21 -3.22 -9.06
C THR A 38 -2.13 -2.09 -9.49
N ASP A 39 -1.56 -1.05 -10.08
CA ASP A 39 -2.28 0.15 -10.53
C ASP A 39 -3.19 0.76 -9.45
N GLY A 40 -2.66 0.91 -8.23
CA GLY A 40 -3.38 1.43 -7.06
C GLY A 40 -4.45 0.49 -6.50
N LYS A 41 -4.64 -0.71 -7.04
CA LYS A 41 -5.63 -1.69 -6.54
C LYS A 41 -4.96 -2.71 -5.64
N ILE A 42 -5.55 -2.93 -4.46
CA ILE A 42 -5.10 -3.92 -3.49
C ILE A 42 -5.92 -5.18 -3.70
N PHE A 43 -5.28 -6.26 -4.12
CA PHE A 43 -5.90 -7.55 -4.35
C PHE A 43 -5.63 -8.51 -3.19
N ARG A 44 -6.59 -9.39 -2.89
CA ARG A 44 -6.38 -10.51 -1.98
C ARG A 44 -5.33 -11.48 -2.53
N LYS A 45 -4.33 -11.82 -1.71
CA LYS A 45 -3.22 -12.73 -2.06
C LYS A 45 -2.61 -12.31 -3.41
N THR A 46 -2.53 -13.23 -4.37
CA THR A 46 -1.97 -13.01 -5.71
C THR A 46 -3.05 -12.93 -6.80
N SER A 47 -4.29 -12.59 -6.43
CA SER A 47 -5.40 -12.53 -7.38
C SER A 47 -5.26 -11.33 -8.33
N PHE A 48 -5.87 -11.44 -9.50
CA PHE A 48 -6.02 -10.36 -10.49
C PHE A 48 -7.49 -10.11 -10.87
N TYR A 49 -8.43 -10.78 -10.21
CA TYR A 49 -9.86 -10.61 -10.47
C TYR A 49 -10.40 -9.39 -9.73
N ASN A 50 -11.29 -8.63 -10.39
CA ASN A 50 -11.91 -7.46 -9.78
C ASN A 50 -12.69 -7.77 -8.50
N SER A 51 -13.26 -8.99 -8.39
CA SER A 51 -13.97 -9.46 -7.20
C SER A 51 -13.08 -9.65 -5.97
N ASP A 52 -11.76 -9.72 -6.17
CA ASP A 52 -10.78 -9.86 -5.09
C ASP A 52 -10.10 -8.54 -4.73
N ILE A 53 -10.48 -7.43 -5.37
CA ILE A 53 -10.01 -6.11 -4.98
C ILE A 53 -10.62 -5.74 -3.64
N ILE A 54 -9.77 -5.51 -2.66
CA ILE A 54 -10.13 -5.10 -1.29
C ILE A 54 -10.40 -3.60 -1.27
N SER A 55 -9.51 -2.83 -1.89
CA SER A 55 -9.58 -1.38 -1.99
C SER A 55 -8.86 -0.87 -3.22
N THR A 56 -9.22 0.36 -3.62
CA THR A 56 -8.57 1.10 -4.70
C THR A 56 -8.03 2.41 -4.14
N VAL A 57 -6.76 2.71 -4.39
CA VAL A 57 -6.10 3.97 -4.08
C VAL A 57 -6.18 4.86 -5.31
N LYS A 58 -6.62 6.10 -5.11
CA LYS A 58 -6.61 7.13 -6.16
C LYS A 58 -6.37 8.49 -5.54
N TYR A 59 -5.28 9.14 -5.96
CA TYR A 59 -4.76 10.35 -5.33
C TYR A 59 -4.56 10.10 -3.82
N ASN A 60 -5.20 10.89 -2.99
CA ASN A 60 -5.09 10.83 -1.53
C ASN A 60 -6.15 9.91 -0.89
N ASN A 61 -7.03 9.30 -1.68
CA ASN A 61 -8.18 8.56 -1.17
C ASN A 61 -8.02 7.05 -1.36
N ILE A 62 -8.46 6.31 -0.36
CA ILE A 62 -8.58 4.85 -0.38
C ILE A 62 -10.06 4.50 -0.39
N TYR A 63 -10.52 3.89 -1.47
CA TYR A 63 -11.91 3.53 -1.73
C TYR A 63 -12.16 2.04 -1.47
N LYS A 64 -13.39 1.69 -1.13
CA LYS A 64 -13.81 0.29 -0.98
C LYS A 64 -13.88 -0.42 -2.33
N GLY A 65 -13.26 -1.61 -2.41
CA GLY A 65 -13.29 -2.45 -3.60
C GLY A 65 -12.80 -1.73 -4.85
N THR A 66 -13.56 -1.82 -5.93
CA THR A 66 -13.28 -1.16 -7.22
C THR A 66 -13.83 0.26 -7.33
N SER A 67 -14.49 0.78 -6.29
CA SER A 67 -15.17 2.07 -6.38
C SER A 67 -14.20 3.24 -6.49
N THR A 68 -14.67 4.34 -7.07
CA THR A 68 -14.04 5.66 -6.99
C THR A 68 -15.04 6.76 -6.62
N TYR A 69 -16.20 6.39 -6.07
CA TYR A 69 -17.21 7.34 -5.63
C TYR A 69 -16.87 7.87 -4.23
N SER A 70 -17.19 9.14 -3.97
CA SER A 70 -16.90 9.78 -2.67
C SER A 70 -17.57 9.07 -1.50
N SER A 71 -18.76 8.48 -1.69
CA SER A 71 -19.48 7.72 -0.66
C SER A 71 -18.75 6.45 -0.21
N ASP A 72 -17.83 5.94 -1.02
CA ASP A 72 -17.11 4.69 -0.77
C ASP A 72 -15.68 4.91 -0.28
N VAL A 73 -15.29 6.17 0.01
CA VAL A 73 -13.99 6.46 0.61
C VAL A 73 -13.95 5.88 2.02
N LEU A 74 -12.99 4.99 2.24
CA LEU A 74 -12.66 4.41 3.54
C LEU A 74 -11.77 5.38 4.32
N PHE A 75 -10.76 5.94 3.65
CA PHE A 75 -9.78 6.83 4.26
C PHE A 75 -9.29 7.90 3.28
N THR A 76 -8.90 9.05 3.82
CA THR A 76 -8.18 10.11 3.11
C THR A 76 -6.84 10.34 3.80
N VAL A 77 -5.76 10.44 3.03
CA VAL A 77 -4.41 10.71 3.53
C VAL A 77 -4.01 12.14 3.19
N ILE A 78 -3.66 12.93 4.20
CA ILE A 78 -3.22 14.32 4.03
C ILE A 78 -1.99 14.52 4.88
N GLU A 79 -0.84 14.81 4.24
CA GLU A 79 0.42 15.11 4.92
C GLU A 79 0.81 14.06 5.99
N GLY A 80 0.65 12.77 5.63
CA GLY A 80 0.94 11.65 6.52
C GLY A 80 -0.14 11.33 7.57
N LYS A 81 -1.21 12.13 7.68
CA LYS A 81 -2.35 11.84 8.56
C LYS A 81 -3.41 11.06 7.80
N VAL A 82 -3.95 10.02 8.44
CA VAL A 82 -4.99 9.15 7.87
C VAL A 82 -6.32 9.48 8.53
N TYR A 83 -7.23 10.05 7.76
CA TYR A 83 -8.56 10.43 8.21
C TYR A 83 -9.58 9.35 7.86
N LYS A 84 -10.61 9.21 8.70
CA LYS A 84 -11.77 8.38 8.39
C LYS A 84 -12.59 9.01 7.25
N ALA A 85 -12.93 8.21 6.25
CA ALA A 85 -13.68 8.63 5.06
C ALA A 85 -13.08 9.90 4.43
N ASN A 86 -13.91 10.80 3.91
CA ASN A 86 -13.48 12.08 3.31
C ASN A 86 -13.20 13.18 4.35
N SER A 87 -13.01 12.83 5.63
CA SER A 87 -12.84 13.85 6.67
C SER A 87 -11.49 14.57 6.56
N SER A 88 -11.45 15.78 7.11
CA SER A 88 -10.23 16.55 7.36
C SER A 88 -10.16 17.08 8.80
N TYR A 89 -11.09 16.68 9.66
CA TYR A 89 -11.10 17.08 11.07
C TYR A 89 -10.08 16.28 11.88
N THR A 90 -9.38 16.95 12.79
CA THR A 90 -8.38 16.32 13.66
C THR A 90 -8.95 15.16 14.49
N SER A 91 -10.22 15.24 14.90
CA SER A 91 -10.91 14.18 15.66
C SER A 91 -11.08 12.88 14.88
N ASP A 92 -11.01 12.94 13.54
CA ASP A 92 -11.20 11.78 12.66
C ASP A 92 -9.88 11.18 12.19
N ILE A 93 -8.75 11.67 12.70
CA ILE A 93 -7.43 11.10 12.42
C ILE A 93 -7.32 9.75 13.16
N LEU A 94 -7.16 8.69 12.37
CA LEU A 94 -6.98 7.33 12.86
C LEU A 94 -5.49 7.00 13.06
N LEU A 95 -4.63 7.50 12.18
CA LEU A 95 -3.19 7.28 12.20
C LEU A 95 -2.41 8.53 11.81
N THR A 96 -1.18 8.62 12.30
CA THR A 96 -0.17 9.56 11.80
C THR A 96 1.06 8.77 11.35
N ILE A 97 1.49 8.98 10.11
CA ILE A 97 2.66 8.35 9.49
C ILE A 97 3.72 9.41 9.29
N ARG A 98 4.87 9.25 9.95
CA ARG A 98 6.01 10.16 9.84
C ARG A 98 7.29 9.46 10.23
N GLU A 99 8.40 9.86 9.62
CA GLU A 99 9.76 9.44 10.03
C GLU A 99 9.92 7.91 10.16
N GLY A 100 9.28 7.16 9.24
CA GLY A 100 9.32 5.68 9.27
C GLY A 100 8.55 5.06 10.43
N LYS A 101 7.62 5.77 11.06
CA LYS A 101 6.77 5.28 12.16
C LYS A 101 5.30 5.54 11.85
N ILE A 102 4.45 4.67 12.38
CA ILE A 102 2.99 4.75 12.29
C ILE A 102 2.44 4.82 13.70
N TYR A 103 1.83 5.95 14.04
CA TYR A 103 1.28 6.26 15.35
C TYR A 103 -0.24 6.13 15.35
N ARG A 104 -0.81 5.81 16.51
CA ARG A 104 -2.26 5.89 16.73
C ARG A 104 -2.70 7.35 16.81
N GLY A 105 -3.75 7.69 16.06
CA GLY A 105 -4.39 8.99 16.05
C GLY A 105 -3.42 10.12 15.71
N THR A 106 -3.43 11.17 16.52
CA THR A 106 -2.55 12.35 16.39
C THR A 106 -1.26 12.25 17.20
N SER A 107 -1.02 11.11 17.87
CA SER A 107 0.11 10.99 18.78
C SER A 107 1.44 11.01 18.04
N THR A 108 2.47 11.39 18.81
CA THR A 108 3.87 11.40 18.39
C THR A 108 4.80 10.74 19.42
N TYR A 109 4.22 10.18 20.49
CA TYR A 109 4.95 9.51 21.56
C TYR A 109 5.26 8.06 21.18
N ASP A 110 6.38 7.53 21.67
CA ASP A 110 6.82 6.18 21.31
C ASP A 110 5.84 5.08 21.76
N ASN A 111 5.13 5.28 22.87
CA ASN A 111 4.13 4.33 23.36
C ASN A 111 2.91 4.18 22.44
N ASP A 112 2.68 5.14 21.55
CA ASP A 112 1.57 5.12 20.60
C ASP A 112 2.00 4.64 19.20
N ILE A 113 3.26 4.25 19.03
CA ILE A 113 3.74 3.64 17.78
C ILE A 113 3.10 2.26 17.65
N LEU A 114 2.34 2.09 16.59
CA LEU A 114 1.79 0.81 16.17
C LEU A 114 2.81 0.02 15.36
N TYR A 115 3.53 0.71 14.45
CA TYR A 115 4.50 0.09 13.57
C TYR A 115 5.73 0.96 13.32
N THR A 116 6.87 0.31 13.14
CA THR A 116 8.11 0.91 12.63
C THR A 116 8.43 0.33 11.26
N ILE A 117 8.77 1.19 10.31
CA ILE A 117 9.12 0.87 8.92
C ILE A 117 10.64 0.94 8.81
N LYS A 118 11.28 -0.17 8.39
CA LYS A 118 12.72 -0.18 8.07
C LYS A 118 12.95 -0.91 6.76
N GLY A 119 13.29 -0.15 5.72
CA GLY A 119 13.39 -0.68 4.36
C GLY A 119 12.04 -1.26 3.92
N ASP A 120 12.06 -2.53 3.54
CA ASP A 120 10.88 -3.29 3.09
C ASP A 120 10.06 -3.90 4.24
N LYS A 121 10.52 -3.79 5.49
CA LYS A 121 9.94 -4.51 6.64
C LYS A 121 9.13 -3.60 7.55
N ILE A 122 7.98 -4.11 7.98
CA ILE A 122 7.09 -3.44 8.92
C ILE A 122 7.09 -4.22 10.24
N TYR A 123 7.62 -3.58 11.28
CA TYR A 123 7.79 -4.12 12.63
C TYR A 123 6.67 -3.67 13.54
N SER A 124 6.30 -4.50 14.51
CA SER A 124 5.40 -4.11 15.59
C SER A 124 6.05 -3.09 16.53
N GLY A 125 5.32 -2.03 16.87
CA GLY A 125 5.75 -1.01 17.82
C GLY A 125 7.09 -0.38 17.42
N THR A 126 7.97 -0.20 18.40
CA THR A 126 9.33 0.34 18.22
C THR A 126 10.39 -0.73 17.91
N SER A 127 9.98 -1.98 17.69
CA SER A 127 10.91 -3.10 17.57
C SER A 127 11.81 -3.02 16.33
N SER A 128 12.92 -3.75 16.41
CA SER A 128 13.82 -4.03 15.30
C SER A 128 14.21 -5.49 15.17
N TYR A 129 13.64 -6.37 16.02
CA TYR A 129 13.87 -7.80 15.97
C TYR A 129 13.09 -8.42 14.82
N SER A 130 13.69 -9.41 14.15
CA SER A 130 13.05 -10.10 13.02
C SER A 130 11.78 -10.84 13.40
N SER A 131 11.66 -11.29 14.66
CA SER A 131 10.46 -11.92 15.21
C SER A 131 9.24 -11.00 15.22
N ASP A 132 9.46 -9.69 15.23
CA ASP A 132 8.40 -8.70 15.38
C ASP A 132 7.98 -8.09 14.03
N ILE A 133 8.57 -8.56 12.94
CA ILE A 133 8.15 -8.20 11.58
C ILE A 133 6.76 -8.80 11.34
N ARG A 134 5.79 -7.93 11.09
CA ARG A 134 4.42 -8.33 10.78
C ARG A 134 4.26 -8.70 9.32
N PHE A 135 4.83 -7.89 8.45
CA PHE A 135 4.85 -8.14 7.02
C PHE A 135 6.03 -7.42 6.35
N THR A 136 6.36 -7.89 5.15
CA THR A 136 7.31 -7.23 4.25
C THR A 136 6.58 -6.78 2.99
N ILE A 137 6.83 -5.56 2.52
CA ILE A 137 6.37 -5.07 1.22
C ILE A 137 7.54 -5.07 0.22
N GLU A 138 7.46 -5.92 -0.80
CA GLU A 138 8.41 -5.95 -1.92
C GLU A 138 7.88 -5.13 -3.08
N GLY A 139 8.61 -4.07 -3.45
CA GLY A 139 8.24 -3.12 -4.49
C GLY A 139 8.09 -1.70 -3.95
N ALA A 140 8.04 -0.71 -4.85
CA ALA A 140 7.79 0.67 -4.47
C ALA A 140 6.29 0.87 -4.19
N TYR A 141 5.96 1.59 -3.12
CA TYR A 141 4.58 1.88 -2.73
C TYR A 141 4.45 3.31 -2.20
N THR A 142 3.25 3.88 -2.29
CA THR A 142 2.93 5.19 -1.69
C THR A 142 2.44 5.08 -0.26
N THR A 143 2.37 6.20 0.47
CA THR A 143 1.79 6.24 1.82
C THR A 143 0.34 5.75 1.83
N GLU A 144 -0.45 6.08 0.82
CA GLU A 144 -1.84 5.67 0.66
C GLU A 144 -1.96 4.16 0.43
N GLU A 145 -1.06 3.59 -0.38
CA GLU A 145 -0.99 2.14 -0.59
C GLU A 145 -0.59 1.40 0.68
N LEU A 146 0.33 1.95 1.48
CA LEU A 146 0.65 1.41 2.81
C LEU A 146 -0.58 1.41 3.73
N VAL A 147 -1.36 2.48 3.75
CA VAL A 147 -2.61 2.56 4.52
C VAL A 147 -3.63 1.53 4.04
N ALA A 148 -3.78 1.38 2.72
CA ALA A 148 -4.65 0.39 2.12
C ALA A 148 -4.23 -1.05 2.48
N VAL A 149 -2.92 -1.34 2.50
CA VAL A 149 -2.37 -2.62 2.96
C VAL A 149 -2.70 -2.85 4.44
N LEU A 150 -2.42 -1.87 5.30
CA LEU A 150 -2.73 -1.99 6.73
C LEU A 150 -4.22 -2.26 6.98
N ASN A 151 -5.11 -1.61 6.24
CA ASN A 151 -6.55 -1.88 6.31
C ASN A 151 -6.90 -3.29 5.80
N ALA A 152 -6.33 -3.71 4.68
CA ALA A 152 -6.54 -5.05 4.13
C ALA A 152 -6.11 -6.17 5.09
N LEU A 153 -5.11 -5.89 5.94
CA LEU A 153 -4.61 -6.81 6.97
C LEU A 153 -5.30 -6.64 8.33
N GLY A 154 -6.29 -5.74 8.47
CA GLY A 154 -6.98 -5.49 9.74
C GLY A 154 -6.05 -4.98 10.85
N SER A 155 -5.09 -4.13 10.48
CA SER A 155 -3.92 -3.80 11.31
C SER A 155 -4.04 -2.50 12.12
N PHE A 156 -5.20 -1.82 12.12
CA PHE A 156 -5.50 -0.67 13.00
C PHE A 156 -7.01 -0.39 13.09
#